data_AF-N1ZQ81-F1
#
_entry.id   AF-N1ZQ81-F1
#
_cell.length_a   1.000
_cell.length_b   1.000
_cell.length_c   1.000
_cell.angle_alpha   90.00
_cell.angle_beta   90.00
_cell.angle_gamma   90.00
#
_symmetry.space_group_name_H-M   'P 1'
#
loop_
_entity.id
_entity.type
_entity.pdbx_description
1 polymer ?
#
loop_
_entity_poly.entity_id
_entity_poly.type
_entity_poly.pdbx_seq_one_letter_code
_entity_poly.pdbx_strand_id
1 'polypeptide(L)'
;MEVPEYRRISGQSFCSYIKGTMSRFLKYSNVPLSLGNMPENEREIFYYANMRESVGALKGTIHEYEKKGTSIGRIIPAEYYPYIAKCNNDMGMVIQSAEIQLNMPQILNIFPKVENKLLDILRYLEKQFGNLDELDIDVDNKSEQELKEIVNHIYVLIYNDQSVTIGNDNEFNNSNIASSIKTEN
;
A
#
# COMPACT_ATOMS: atom_id res chain seq x y z
N MET A 1 3.69 -1.94 13.00
CA MET A 1 4.15 -2.78 11.88
C MET A 1 3.92 -2.05 10.58
N GLU A 2 4.99 -1.80 9.83
CA GLU A 2 4.98 -1.25 8.49
C GLU A 2 4.30 -2.24 7.52
N VAL A 3 3.62 -1.74 6.48
CA VAL A 3 3.00 -2.59 5.46
C VAL A 3 3.91 -2.65 4.23
N PRO A 4 3.89 -3.73 3.44
CA PRO A 4 4.60 -3.77 2.16
C PRO A 4 4.24 -2.57 1.28
N GLU A 5 5.20 -2.06 0.51
CA GLU A 5 5.04 -0.85 -0.31
C GLU A 5 3.82 -0.91 -1.23
N TYR A 6 3.55 -2.07 -1.84
CA TYR A 6 2.39 -2.25 -2.71
C TYR A 6 1.04 -2.19 -1.99
N ARG A 7 1.02 -2.20 -0.65
CA ARG A 7 -0.16 -1.97 0.19
C ARG A 7 -0.26 -0.52 0.70
N ARG A 8 0.71 0.33 0.38
CA ARG A 8 0.64 1.78 0.59
C ARG A 8 0.03 2.41 -0.65
N ILE A 9 -1.22 2.85 -0.52
CA ILE A 9 -2.04 3.33 -1.64
C ILE A 9 -2.07 4.84 -1.62
N SER A 10 -1.76 5.45 -2.76
CA SER A 10 -1.90 6.89 -2.96
C SER A 10 -3.36 7.26 -3.21
N GLY A 11 -3.71 8.50 -2.88
CA GLY A 11 -5.04 9.04 -3.07
C GLY A 11 -5.03 10.56 -3.12
N GLN A 12 -6.21 11.11 -3.39
CA GLN A 12 -6.44 12.55 -3.42
C GLN A 12 -7.46 12.92 -2.36
N SER A 13 -7.15 13.95 -1.57
CA SER A 13 -8.08 14.48 -0.58
C SER A 13 -9.13 15.37 -1.24
N PHE A 14 -10.39 15.15 -0.88
CA PHE A 14 -11.55 15.96 -1.23
C PHE A 14 -12.25 16.45 0.03
N CYS A 15 -12.93 17.58 -0.09
CA CYS A 15 -13.70 18.14 1.02
C CYS A 15 -14.95 18.87 0.55
N SER A 16 -15.87 19.03 1.49
CA SER A 16 -16.98 19.98 1.38
C SER A 16 -16.83 21.01 2.49
N TYR A 17 -16.88 22.29 2.15
CA TYR A 17 -16.71 23.37 3.11
C TYR A 17 -17.61 24.55 2.80
N ILE A 18 -17.85 25.36 3.83
CA ILE A 18 -18.54 26.63 3.72
C ILE A 18 -17.50 27.74 3.87
N LYS A 19 -17.61 28.78 3.05
CA LYS A 19 -16.75 29.96 3.14
C LYS A 19 -17.57 31.24 3.17
N GLY A 20 -17.28 32.12 4.12
CA GLY A 20 -17.90 33.44 4.23
C GLY A 20 -18.37 33.76 5.64
N THR A 21 -19.34 34.66 5.73
CA THR A 21 -19.93 35.13 7.00
C THR A 21 -21.30 34.51 7.21
N MET A 22 -21.85 34.62 8.42
CA MET A 22 -23.21 34.14 8.74
C MET A 22 -24.29 34.74 7.83
N SER A 23 -24.10 35.96 7.29
CA SER A 23 -25.07 36.64 6.42
C SER A 23 -24.85 36.36 4.92
N ARG A 24 -23.64 35.98 4.51
CA ARG A 24 -23.29 35.62 3.13
C ARG A 24 -22.21 34.55 3.12
N PHE A 25 -22.58 33.35 2.67
CA PHE A 25 -21.67 32.22 2.54
C PHE A 25 -21.81 31.52 1.20
N LEU A 26 -20.72 30.91 0.75
CA LEU A 26 -20.65 30.00 -0.38
C LEU A 26 -20.46 28.58 0.14
N LYS A 27 -21.15 27.62 -0.47
CA LYS A 27 -21.00 26.19 -0.17
C LYS A 27 -20.25 25.53 -1.31
N TYR A 28 -19.14 24.89 -0.99
CA TYR A 28 -18.37 24.05 -1.89
C TYR A 28 -18.58 22.60 -1.49
N SER A 29 -18.88 21.75 -2.47
CA SER A 29 -19.16 20.32 -2.24
C SER A 29 -18.22 19.49 -3.09
N ASN A 30 -17.58 18.49 -2.47
CA ASN A 30 -16.69 17.53 -3.13
C ASN A 30 -15.62 18.17 -4.03
N VAL A 31 -14.89 19.14 -3.50
CA VAL A 31 -13.79 19.81 -4.20
C VAL A 31 -12.44 19.32 -3.67
N PRO A 32 -11.36 19.34 -4.48
CA PRO A 32 -10.02 18.99 -4.00
C PRO A 32 -9.65 19.80 -2.75
N LEU A 33 -9.12 19.11 -1.74
CA LEU A 33 -8.68 19.74 -0.50
C LEU A 33 -7.25 20.25 -0.67
N SER A 34 -7.07 21.57 -0.57
CA SER A 34 -5.75 22.17 -0.44
C SER A 34 -5.22 21.97 0.98
N LEU A 35 -3.93 21.66 1.11
CA LEU A 35 -3.23 21.60 2.39
C LEU A 35 -2.39 22.87 2.67
N GLY A 36 -2.33 23.81 1.72
CA GLY A 36 -1.66 25.10 1.88
C GLY A 36 -0.20 24.98 2.36
N ASN A 37 0.11 25.65 3.47
CA ASN A 37 1.43 25.68 4.09
C ASN A 37 1.70 24.50 5.05
N MET A 38 0.92 23.43 4.99
CA MET A 38 1.15 22.24 5.81
C MET A 38 2.56 21.66 5.55
N PRO A 39 3.35 21.33 6.58
CA PRO A 39 4.66 20.70 6.43
C PRO A 39 4.61 19.38 5.66
N GLU A 40 5.60 19.09 4.82
CA GLU A 40 5.61 17.89 3.95
C GLU A 40 5.49 16.57 4.72
N ASN A 41 6.17 16.47 5.87
CA ASN A 41 6.13 15.29 6.75
C ASN A 41 4.72 15.00 7.29
N GLU A 42 3.85 16.00 7.35
CA GLU A 42 2.47 15.85 7.83
C GLU A 42 1.47 15.63 6.69
N ARG A 43 1.86 15.92 5.44
CA ARG A 43 0.99 15.74 4.28
C ARG A 43 0.73 14.28 3.95
N GLU A 44 1.63 13.38 4.32
CA GLU A 44 1.53 11.96 3.95
C GLU A 44 0.20 11.34 4.37
N ILE A 45 -0.32 11.69 5.55
CA ILE A 45 -1.59 11.14 6.05
C ILE A 45 -2.79 11.55 5.18
N PHE A 46 -2.69 12.64 4.40
CA PHE A 46 -3.75 13.14 3.53
C PHE A 46 -3.62 12.64 2.08
N TYR A 47 -2.51 11.99 1.74
CA TYR A 47 -2.27 11.46 0.40
C TYR A 47 -2.13 9.94 0.36
N TYR A 48 -1.87 9.29 1.49
CA TYR A 48 -1.64 7.85 1.53
C TYR A 48 -2.51 7.14 2.57
N ALA A 49 -2.87 5.91 2.24
CA ALA A 49 -3.49 4.97 3.17
C ALA A 49 -2.77 3.62 3.11
N ASN A 50 -2.64 2.97 4.26
CA ASN A 50 -2.03 1.65 4.38
C ASN A 50 -3.13 0.58 4.44
N MET A 51 -3.19 -0.28 3.42
CA MET A 51 -4.17 -1.37 3.32
C MET A 51 -3.75 -2.57 4.17
N ARG A 52 -4.30 -2.65 5.38
CA ARG A 52 -3.98 -3.67 6.39
C ARG A 52 -4.93 -4.87 6.35
N GLU A 53 -6.02 -4.75 5.62
CA GLU A 53 -7.05 -5.76 5.49
C GLU A 53 -6.51 -7.04 4.85
N SER A 54 -7.15 -8.17 5.18
CA SER A 54 -6.88 -9.43 4.48
C SER A 54 -7.29 -9.30 3.00
N VAL A 55 -6.67 -10.09 2.14
CA VAL A 55 -6.96 -10.08 0.70
C VAL A 55 -8.46 -10.34 0.43
N GLY A 56 -9.07 -11.27 1.17
CA GLY A 56 -10.49 -11.58 1.07
C GLY A 56 -11.39 -10.41 1.49
N ALA A 57 -11.08 -9.73 2.60
CA ALA A 57 -11.82 -8.55 3.04
C ALA A 57 -11.74 -7.42 2.01
N LEU A 58 -10.55 -7.18 1.46
CA LEU A 58 -10.34 -6.15 0.43
C LEU A 58 -11.17 -6.44 -0.84
N LYS A 59 -11.20 -7.70 -1.31
CA LYS A 59 -12.07 -8.12 -2.43
C LYS A 59 -13.56 -7.83 -2.13
N GLY A 60 -14.00 -8.15 -0.91
CA GLY A 60 -15.37 -7.86 -0.47
C GLY A 60 -15.69 -6.36 -0.49
N THR A 61 -14.79 -5.53 0.06
CA THR A 61 -14.93 -4.07 0.04
C THR A 61 -15.01 -3.53 -1.38
N ILE A 62 -14.12 -3.95 -2.29
CA ILE A 62 -14.15 -3.48 -3.68
C ILE A 62 -15.50 -3.77 -4.33
N HIS A 63 -16.03 -4.99 -4.16
CA HIS A 63 -17.33 -5.37 -4.72
C HIS A 63 -18.49 -4.52 -4.19
N GLU A 64 -18.46 -4.13 -2.91
CA GLU A 64 -19.47 -3.23 -2.35
C GLU A 64 -19.39 -1.82 -2.94
N TYR A 65 -18.18 -1.29 -3.12
CA TYR A 65 -17.96 0.04 -3.67
C TYR A 65 -18.29 0.11 -5.16
N GLU A 66 -17.98 -0.94 -5.93
CA GLU A 66 -18.39 -1.08 -7.33
C GLU A 66 -19.92 -1.09 -7.47
N LYS A 67 -20.63 -1.85 -6.62
CA LYS A 67 -22.10 -1.85 -6.61
C LYS A 67 -22.71 -0.48 -6.30
N LYS A 68 -22.07 0.28 -5.41
CA LYS A 68 -22.52 1.62 -5.01
C LYS A 68 -22.10 2.71 -6.01
N GLY A 69 -21.21 2.40 -6.95
CA GLY A 69 -20.66 3.38 -7.89
C GLY A 69 -19.79 4.44 -7.21
N THR A 70 -19.18 4.10 -6.07
CA THR A 70 -18.39 5.01 -5.23
C THR A 70 -16.92 4.59 -5.21
N SER A 71 -15.99 5.54 -5.05
CA SER A 71 -14.57 5.24 -4.86
C SER A 71 -14.29 4.77 -3.43
N ILE A 72 -13.34 3.85 -3.28
CA ILE A 72 -12.83 3.47 -1.96
C ILE A 72 -12.11 4.68 -1.37
N GLY A 73 -12.46 5.06 -0.15
CA GLY A 73 -11.87 6.21 0.51
C GLY A 73 -11.80 6.11 2.02
N ARG A 74 -10.98 6.99 2.59
CA ARG A 74 -10.80 7.14 4.03
C ARG A 74 -11.32 8.49 4.48
N ILE A 75 -12.21 8.52 5.46
CA ILE A 75 -12.68 9.78 6.05
C ILE A 75 -11.52 10.45 6.78
N ILE A 76 -11.34 11.76 6.56
CA ILE A 76 -10.42 12.59 7.33
C ILE A 76 -11.17 13.01 8.61
N PRO A 77 -10.66 12.65 9.80
CA PRO A 77 -11.31 12.99 11.06
C PRO A 77 -11.47 14.50 11.25
N ALA A 78 -12.57 14.92 11.87
CA ALA A 78 -12.91 16.32 12.06
C ALA A 78 -11.91 17.12 12.92
N GLU A 79 -11.12 16.42 13.76
CA GLU A 79 -10.03 17.02 14.55
C GLU A 79 -8.96 17.70 13.69
N TYR A 80 -8.78 17.27 12.44
CA TYR A 80 -7.84 17.88 11.51
C TYR A 80 -8.38 19.16 10.86
N TYR A 81 -9.70 19.41 10.89
CA TYR A 81 -10.31 20.47 10.10
C TYR A 81 -9.81 21.88 10.49
N PRO A 82 -9.72 22.25 11.78
CA PRO A 82 -9.17 23.55 12.17
C PRO A 82 -7.71 23.73 11.76
N TYR A 83 -6.92 22.64 11.84
CA TYR A 83 -5.52 22.67 11.45
C TYR A 83 -5.36 22.88 9.95
N ILE A 84 -6.13 22.15 9.13
CA ILE A 84 -6.13 22.32 7.67
C ILE A 84 -6.57 23.74 7.28
N ALA A 85 -7.61 24.30 7.91
CA ALA A 85 -8.04 25.67 7.65
C ALA A 85 -6.93 26.69 8.00
N LYS A 86 -6.23 26.48 9.13
CA LYS A 86 -5.08 27.29 9.53
C LYS A 86 -3.95 27.21 8.49
N CYS A 87 -3.58 26.03 8.02
CA CYS A 87 -2.54 25.84 7.00
C CYS A 87 -2.89 26.52 5.67
N ASN A 88 -4.16 26.63 5.33
CA ASN A 88 -4.63 27.36 4.15
C ASN A 88 -4.71 28.88 4.34
N ASN A 89 -4.41 29.41 5.53
CA ASN A 89 -4.60 30.81 5.91
C ASN A 89 -6.04 31.32 5.63
N ASP A 90 -7.03 30.43 5.75
CA ASP A 90 -8.43 30.75 5.45
C ASP A 90 -9.30 30.54 6.70
N MET A 91 -9.30 31.53 7.59
CA MET A 91 -10.10 31.48 8.83
C MET A 91 -11.62 31.49 8.57
N GLY A 92 -12.06 31.81 7.36
CA GLY A 92 -13.46 31.76 6.96
C GLY A 92 -13.91 30.41 6.41
N MET A 93 -12.98 29.45 6.28
CA MET A 93 -13.24 28.10 5.80
C MET A 93 -13.72 27.20 6.95
N VAL A 94 -14.94 26.70 6.83
CA VAL A 94 -15.52 25.71 7.73
C VAL A 94 -15.69 24.40 6.97
N ILE A 95 -14.75 23.46 7.16
CA ILE A 95 -14.82 22.12 6.56
C ILE A 95 -15.94 21.34 7.24
N GLN A 96 -16.84 20.79 6.43
CA GLN A 96 -17.99 20.00 6.89
C GLN A 96 -17.75 18.49 6.76
N SER A 97 -17.04 18.09 5.71
CA SER A 97 -16.58 16.73 5.52
C SER A 97 -15.31 16.75 4.69
N ALA A 98 -14.45 15.77 4.94
CA ALA A 98 -13.26 15.56 4.13
C ALA A 98 -12.95 14.06 4.07
N GLU A 99 -12.46 13.61 2.92
CA GLU A 99 -12.11 12.22 2.65
C GLU A 99 -10.92 12.15 1.71
N ILE A 100 -10.22 11.01 1.74
CA ILE A 100 -9.18 10.66 0.78
C ILE A 100 -9.75 9.61 -0.14
N GLN A 101 -9.88 9.92 -1.42
CA GLN A 101 -10.27 8.96 -2.44
C GLN A 101 -9.02 8.23 -2.94
N LEU A 102 -9.00 6.91 -2.81
CA LEU A 102 -7.83 6.09 -3.06
C LEU A 102 -7.73 5.66 -4.52
N ASN A 103 -6.50 5.47 -5.00
CA ASN A 103 -6.19 5.06 -6.35
C ASN A 103 -6.56 3.58 -6.57
N MET A 104 -7.72 3.35 -7.18
CA MET A 104 -8.27 2.02 -7.45
C MET A 104 -7.30 1.10 -8.22
N PRO A 105 -6.64 1.54 -9.31
CA PRO A 105 -5.60 0.74 -9.96
C PRO A 105 -4.52 0.19 -9.02
N GLN A 106 -4.03 1.00 -8.07
CA GLN A 106 -3.04 0.54 -7.09
C GLN A 106 -3.62 -0.52 -6.13
N ILE A 107 -4.89 -0.34 -5.71
CA ILE A 107 -5.59 -1.32 -4.86
C ILE A 107 -5.72 -2.65 -5.59
N LEU A 108 -6.17 -2.61 -6.86
CA LEU A 108 -6.32 -3.81 -7.69
C LEU A 108 -4.98 -4.51 -7.93
N ASN A 109 -3.87 -3.75 -7.99
CA ASN A 109 -2.53 -4.31 -8.14
C ASN A 109 -2.01 -5.07 -6.90
N ILE A 110 -2.67 -4.93 -5.73
CA ILE A 110 -2.32 -5.74 -4.55
C ILE A 110 -2.51 -7.24 -4.85
N PHE A 111 -3.58 -7.60 -5.55
CA PHE A 111 -3.93 -9.00 -5.82
C PHE A 111 -2.87 -9.74 -6.64
N PRO A 112 -2.51 -9.29 -7.87
CA PRO A 112 -1.50 -9.98 -8.67
C PRO A 112 -0.13 -9.98 -7.97
N LYS A 113 0.22 -8.95 -7.20
CA LYS A 113 1.47 -8.96 -6.43
C LYS A 113 1.49 -10.04 -5.34
N VAL A 114 0.39 -10.21 -4.61
CA VAL A 114 0.29 -11.28 -3.61
C VAL A 114 0.24 -12.65 -4.28
N GLU A 115 -0.54 -12.81 -5.35
CA GLU A 115 -0.66 -14.05 -6.11
C GLU A 115 0.70 -14.50 -6.70
N ASN A 116 1.46 -13.58 -7.31
CA ASN A 116 2.78 -13.88 -7.84
C ASN A 116 3.77 -14.31 -6.75
N LYS A 117 3.79 -13.61 -5.60
CA LYS A 117 4.66 -14.01 -4.47
C LYS A 117 4.31 -15.40 -3.95
N LEU A 118 3.03 -15.73 -3.84
CA LEU A 118 2.59 -17.07 -3.44
C LEU A 118 3.02 -18.11 -4.46
N LEU A 119 2.85 -17.85 -5.76
CA LEU A 119 3.28 -18.74 -6.83
C LEU A 119 4.80 -18.97 -6.82
N ASP A 120 5.60 -17.92 -6.61
CA ASP A 120 7.06 -18.04 -6.53
C ASP A 120 7.49 -18.90 -5.34
N ILE A 121 6.84 -18.74 -4.18
CA ILE A 121 7.08 -19.57 -3.00
C ILE A 121 6.69 -21.02 -3.27
N LEU A 122 5.51 -21.28 -3.86
CA LEU A 122 5.06 -22.64 -4.19
C LEU A 122 6.01 -23.32 -5.17
N ARG A 123 6.42 -22.62 -6.24
CA ARG A 123 7.40 -23.13 -7.22
C ARG A 123 8.76 -23.40 -6.60
N TYR A 124 9.18 -22.58 -5.64
CA TYR A 124 10.42 -22.80 -4.92
C TYR A 124 10.33 -24.03 -4.02
N LEU A 125 9.25 -24.17 -3.26
CA LEU A 125 9.00 -25.34 -2.42
C LEU A 125 8.94 -26.63 -3.26
N GLU A 126 8.26 -26.60 -4.40
CA GLU A 126 8.14 -27.77 -5.29
C GLU A 126 9.52 -28.22 -5.82
N LYS A 127 10.41 -27.27 -6.11
CA LYS A 127 11.80 -27.58 -6.48
C LYS A 127 12.60 -28.22 -5.33
N GLN A 128 12.30 -27.88 -4.08
CA GLN A 128 13.07 -28.35 -2.92
C GLN A 128 12.57 -29.70 -2.39
N PHE A 129 11.26 -29.94 -2.47
CA PHE A 129 10.58 -31.05 -1.81
C PHE A 129 9.85 -32.00 -2.78
N GLY A 130 9.78 -31.66 -4.07
CA GLY A 130 9.06 -32.44 -5.08
C GLY A 130 7.60 -32.02 -5.18
N ASN A 131 6.74 -32.92 -5.67
CA ASN A 131 5.34 -32.62 -5.94
C ASN A 131 4.60 -32.21 -4.65
N LEU A 132 3.96 -31.04 -4.68
CA LEU A 132 3.16 -30.47 -3.58
C LEU A 132 1.65 -30.69 -3.75
N ASP A 133 1.21 -31.56 -4.66
CA ASP A 133 -0.22 -31.78 -4.95
C ASP A 133 -1.03 -32.21 -3.71
N GLU A 134 -0.41 -32.93 -2.78
CA GLU A 134 -1.03 -33.30 -1.50
C GLU A 134 -0.94 -32.18 -0.44
N LEU A 135 -0.32 -31.04 -0.79
CA LEU A 135 0.01 -29.89 0.08
C LEU A 135 0.92 -30.24 1.28
N ASP A 136 1.47 -31.46 1.28
CA ASP A 136 2.38 -31.95 2.30
C ASP A 136 3.84 -31.66 1.91
N ILE A 137 4.65 -31.32 2.90
CA ILE A 137 6.08 -31.07 2.75
C ILE A 137 6.82 -32.11 3.58
N ASP A 138 7.46 -33.06 2.91
CA ASP A 138 8.35 -34.03 3.55
C ASP A 138 9.71 -33.40 3.85
N VAL A 139 9.99 -33.17 5.14
CA VAL A 139 11.24 -32.58 5.62
C VAL A 139 12.25 -33.62 6.08
N ASP A 140 11.88 -34.90 6.17
CA ASP A 140 12.71 -35.96 6.76
C ASP A 140 13.98 -36.22 5.93
N ASN A 141 13.92 -35.90 4.64
CA ASN A 141 15.02 -36.02 3.69
C ASN A 141 15.93 -34.79 3.64
N LYS A 142 15.77 -33.81 4.54
CA LYS A 142 16.58 -32.57 4.59
C LYS A 142 17.32 -32.44 5.91
N SER A 143 18.56 -31.97 5.83
CA SER A 143 19.31 -31.56 7.02
C SER A 143 18.77 -30.25 7.62
N GLU A 144 19.05 -30.00 8.90
CA GLU A 144 18.69 -28.73 9.55
C GLU A 144 19.27 -27.51 8.84
N GLN A 145 20.45 -27.65 8.23
CA GLN A 145 21.11 -26.55 7.52
C GLN A 145 20.37 -26.22 6.22
N GLU A 146 19.97 -27.23 5.45
CA GLU A 146 19.15 -27.03 4.23
C GLU A 146 17.80 -26.41 4.57
N LEU A 147 17.14 -26.85 5.65
CA LEU A 147 15.87 -26.27 6.08
C LEU A 147 16.01 -24.78 6.44
N LYS A 148 17.10 -24.39 7.12
CA LYS A 148 17.39 -22.98 7.42
C LYS A 148 17.59 -22.16 6.15
N GLU A 149 18.30 -22.70 5.16
CA GLU A 149 18.52 -22.03 3.87
C GLU A 149 17.21 -21.83 3.10
N ILE A 150 16.34 -22.85 3.07
CA ILE A 150 15.01 -22.79 2.44
C ILE A 150 14.15 -21.72 3.11
N VAL A 151 14.09 -21.73 4.46
CA VAL A 151 13.32 -20.74 5.22
C VAL A 151 13.84 -19.33 4.93
N ASN A 152 15.16 -19.12 4.95
CA ASN A 152 15.76 -17.83 4.62
C ASN A 152 15.43 -17.38 3.20
N HIS A 153 15.40 -18.29 2.23
CA HIS A 153 15.03 -17.97 0.86
C HIS A 153 13.56 -17.51 0.77
N ILE A 154 12.64 -18.18 1.47
CA ILE A 154 11.23 -17.79 1.53
C ILE A 154 11.07 -16.41 2.18
N TYR A 155 11.81 -16.13 3.27
CA TYR A 155 11.85 -14.78 3.85
C TYR A 155 12.26 -13.74 2.82
N VAL A 156 13.28 -14.01 2.01
CA VAL A 156 13.69 -13.10 0.92
C VAL A 156 12.57 -12.90 -0.10
N LEU A 157 11.87 -13.95 -0.53
CA LEU A 157 10.75 -13.83 -1.48
C LEU A 157 9.58 -12.98 -0.94
N ILE A 158 9.30 -13.09 0.35
CA ILE A 158 8.21 -12.35 1.01
C ILE A 158 8.58 -10.88 1.18
N TYR A 159 9.78 -10.59 1.71
CA TYR A 159 10.14 -9.26 2.19
C TYR A 159 11.00 -8.45 1.21
N ASN A 160 11.76 -9.08 0.31
CA ASN A 160 12.43 -8.38 -0.78
C ASN A 160 11.58 -8.53 -2.05
N ASP A 161 10.99 -7.41 -2.48
CA ASP A 161 10.54 -7.31 -3.88
C ASP A 161 11.82 -7.28 -4.73
N GLN A 162 12.18 -8.41 -5.35
CA GLN A 162 13.24 -8.46 -6.37
C GLN A 162 12.81 -7.73 -7.67
N SER A 163 11.92 -6.74 -7.57
CA SER A 163 11.60 -5.85 -8.67
C SER A 163 12.85 -5.03 -8.97
N VAL A 164 13.64 -5.52 -9.93
CA VAL A 164 14.65 -4.70 -10.58
C VAL A 164 13.93 -3.50 -11.17
N THR A 165 14.12 -2.34 -10.56
CA THR A 165 13.59 -1.09 -11.10
C THR A 165 14.52 -0.72 -12.25
N ILE A 166 14.15 -1.06 -13.49
CA ILE A 166 14.88 -0.60 -14.68
C ILE A 166 14.58 0.90 -14.80
N GLY A 167 15.48 1.73 -14.28
CA GLY A 167 15.45 3.17 -14.50
C GLY A 167 15.73 3.51 -15.97
N ASN A 168 15.31 4.70 -16.40
CA ASN A 168 15.80 5.26 -17.66
C ASN A 168 17.33 5.28 -17.61
N ASP A 169 17.96 4.81 -18.69
CA ASP A 169 19.40 4.56 -18.84
C ASP A 169 19.98 3.30 -18.19
N ASN A 170 19.22 2.20 -18.07
CA ASN A 170 19.73 0.85 -17.77
C ASN A 170 20.61 0.75 -16.50
N GLU A 171 20.51 1.71 -15.58
CA GLU A 171 21.29 1.70 -14.35
C GLU A 171 20.51 0.93 -13.28
N PHE A 172 21.07 -0.19 -12.84
CA PHE A 172 20.48 -1.05 -11.81
C PHE A 172 20.63 -0.37 -10.44
N ASN A 173 19.64 0.41 -10.02
CA ASN A 173 19.64 1.00 -8.68
C ASN A 173 19.23 -0.05 -7.62
N ASN A 174 20.16 -0.33 -6.70
CA ASN A 174 19.97 -1.12 -5.48
C ASN A 174 19.49 -2.57 -5.64
N SER A 175 20.07 -3.32 -6.59
CA SER A 175 19.98 -4.78 -6.57
C SER A 175 20.84 -5.34 -5.44
N ASN A 176 20.23 -5.83 -4.36
CA ASN A 176 20.95 -6.60 -3.34
C ASN A 176 21.19 -8.03 -3.87
N ILE A 177 22.18 -8.19 -4.75
CA ILE A 177 22.63 -9.48 -5.24
C ILE A 177 23.41 -10.13 -4.09
N ALA A 178 22.72 -10.91 -3.26
CA ALA A 178 23.36 -11.81 -2.31
C ALA A 178 24.09 -12.91 -3.11
N SER A 179 25.34 -12.64 -3.47
CA SER A 179 26.26 -13.65 -3.98
C SER A 179 26.90 -14.35 -2.77
N SER A 180 26.49 -15.58 -2.50
CA SER A 180 27.26 -16.46 -1.62
C SER A 180 28.59 -16.77 -2.32
N ILE A 181 29.66 -16.20 -1.79
CA ILE A 181 31.05 -16.45 -2.21
C ILE A 181 31.37 -17.92 -1.91
N LYS A 182 31.78 -18.67 -2.93
CA LYS A 182 32.43 -19.98 -2.75
C LYS A 182 33.75 -19.75 -2.02
N THR A 183 33.89 -20.31 -0.82
CA THR A 183 35.19 -20.46 -0.18
C THR A 183 35.90 -21.63 -0.85
N GLU A 184 36.94 -21.35 -1.63
CA GLU A 184 37.95 -22.34 -1.99
C GLU A 184 39.18 -22.15 -1.09
N ASN A 185 39.67 -23.31 -0.60
CA ASN A 185 40.84 -23.61 0.23
C ASN A 185 40.61 -23.66 1.75
#